data_AF-A0A7S0AK93-F1
#
_entry.id   AF-A0A7S0AK93-F1
#
_cell.length_a   1.000
_cell.length_b   1.000
_cell.length_c   1.000
_cell.angle_alpha   90.00
_cell.angle_beta   90.00
_cell.angle_gamma   90.00
#
_symmetry.space_group_name_H-M   'P 1'
#
loop_
_entity.id
_entity.type
_entity.pdbx_description
1 polymer ?
#
loop_
_entity_poly.entity_id
_entity_poly.type
_entity_poly.pdbx_seq_one_letter_code
_entity_poly.pdbx_strand_id
1 'polypeptide(L)'
;MEAVRILDLLCLMDPALVSCIFPAVKKVYERTANRQSGLVFAAVLQFFVNHGQHVIFDVDPVLHHFFVGYVSVRYRQQLLAMSTLLFLTTNTSKMLLHTPVFPKYYPAIIKLLAWHPRTVASEILPLVPAMVGPTTFAELFHTLLDLPLTA
;
A
#
# COMPACT_ATOMS: atom_id res chain seq x y z
N MET A 1 -8.54 -8.25 11.14
CA MET A 1 -7.30 -7.45 11.05
C MET A 1 -6.22 -8.10 11.90
N GLU A 2 -6.36 -8.13 13.23
CA GLU A 2 -5.27 -8.65 14.08
C GLU A 2 -4.93 -10.12 13.90
N ALA A 3 -5.92 -10.98 13.63
CA ALA A 3 -5.64 -12.37 13.29
C ALA A 3 -4.67 -12.49 12.08
N VAL A 4 -4.82 -11.65 11.06
CA VAL A 4 -3.92 -11.65 9.88
C VAL A 4 -2.53 -11.15 10.26
N ARG A 5 -2.42 -10.15 11.15
CA ARG A 5 -1.11 -9.67 11.63
C ARG A 5 -0.39 -10.72 12.47
N ILE A 6 -1.11 -11.46 13.33
CA ILE A 6 -0.52 -12.56 14.11
C ILE A 6 -0.04 -13.66 13.16
N LEU A 7 -0.83 -14.02 12.16
CA LEU A 7 -0.43 -14.99 11.13
C LEU A 7 0.80 -14.52 10.34
N ASP A 8 0.89 -13.23 10.00
CA ASP A 8 2.08 -12.62 9.38
C ASP A 8 3.32 -12.80 10.25
N LEU A 9 3.22 -12.48 11.55
CA LEU A 9 4.32 -12.66 12.50
C LEU A 9 4.74 -14.12 12.66
N LEU A 10 3.79 -15.06 12.75
CA LEU A 10 4.09 -16.48 12.83
C LEU A 10 4.84 -16.97 11.59
N CYS A 11 4.42 -16.56 10.39
CA CYS A 11 5.11 -16.88 9.14
C CYS A 11 6.50 -16.23 9.03
N LEU A 12 6.70 -15.04 9.62
CA LEU A 12 8.02 -14.40 9.70
C LEU A 12 8.97 -15.17 10.64
N MET A 13 8.43 -15.76 11.71
CA MET A 13 9.20 -16.58 12.66
C MET A 13 9.51 -17.98 12.10
N ASP A 14 8.57 -18.58 11.39
CA ASP A 14 8.72 -19.89 10.75
C ASP A 14 8.16 -19.86 9.31
N PRO A 15 9.04 -19.70 8.30
CA PRO A 15 8.65 -19.68 6.89
C PRO A 15 7.99 -20.98 6.41
N ALA A 16 8.18 -22.12 7.09
CA ALA A 16 7.54 -23.38 6.69
C ALA A 16 6.00 -23.29 6.79
N LEU A 17 5.48 -22.44 7.69
CA LEU A 17 4.05 -22.23 7.90
C LEU A 17 3.38 -21.50 6.73
N VAL A 18 4.13 -20.80 5.88
CA VAL A 18 3.58 -19.97 4.79
C VAL A 18 2.70 -20.79 3.87
N SER A 19 3.16 -21.96 3.42
CA SER A 19 2.41 -22.81 2.48
C SER A 19 1.03 -23.23 3.02
N CYS A 20 0.91 -23.42 4.34
CA CYS A 20 -0.33 -23.79 5.01
C CYS A 20 -1.24 -22.58 5.27
N ILE A 21 -0.66 -21.44 5.69
CA ILE A 21 -1.41 -20.25 6.11
C ILE A 21 -1.84 -19.39 4.93
N PHE A 22 -1.02 -19.30 3.88
CA PHE A 22 -1.25 -18.41 2.74
C PHE A 22 -2.63 -18.59 2.08
N PRO A 23 -3.11 -19.82 1.82
CA PRO A 23 -4.45 -20.03 1.26
C PRO A 23 -5.58 -19.49 2.14
N ALA A 24 -5.42 -19.54 3.48
CA ALA A 24 -6.41 -19.02 4.41
C ALA A 24 -6.48 -17.48 4.34
N VAL A 25 -5.33 -16.80 4.31
CA VAL A 25 -5.27 -15.33 4.16
C VAL A 25 -5.78 -14.90 2.79
N LYS A 26 -5.47 -15.66 1.73
CA LYS A 26 -6.03 -15.42 0.38
C LYS A 26 -7.55 -15.51 0.35
N LYS A 27 -8.16 -16.48 1.05
CA LYS A 27 -9.63 -16.53 1.19
C LYS A 27 -10.19 -15.33 1.96
N VAL A 28 -9.47 -14.82 2.96
CA VAL A 28 -9.87 -13.58 3.67
C VAL A 28 -9.86 -12.40 2.70
N TYR A 29 -8.81 -12.26 1.88
CA TYR A 29 -8.76 -11.25 0.82
C TYR A 29 -9.99 -11.35 -0.09
N GLU A 30 -10.22 -12.49 -0.73
CA GLU A 30 -11.32 -12.68 -1.69
C GLU A 30 -12.70 -12.34 -1.10
N ARG A 31 -12.94 -12.66 0.18
CA ARG A 31 -14.21 -12.34 0.87
C ARG A 31 -14.37 -10.87 1.24
N THR A 32 -13.27 -10.15 1.43
CA THR A 32 -13.26 -8.79 1.95
C THR A 32 -12.91 -7.74 0.89
N ALA A 33 -12.39 -8.16 -0.26
CA ALA A 33 -11.90 -7.33 -1.34
C ALA A 33 -12.97 -6.34 -1.85
N ASN A 34 -14.26 -6.68 -1.81
CA ASN A 34 -15.36 -5.80 -2.24
C ASN A 34 -16.10 -5.12 -1.08
N ARG A 35 -15.63 -5.27 0.17
CA ARG A 35 -16.30 -4.73 1.35
C ARG A 35 -15.85 -3.30 1.67
N GLN A 36 -16.65 -2.57 2.44
CA GLN A 36 -16.40 -1.16 2.71
C GLN A 36 -15.20 -0.86 3.65
N SER A 37 -14.53 -1.87 4.24
CA SER A 37 -13.44 -1.64 5.19
C SER A 37 -12.05 -1.85 4.55
N GLY A 38 -11.41 -0.75 4.14
CA GLY A 38 -10.05 -0.75 3.59
C GLY A 38 -8.94 -1.09 4.60
N LEU A 39 -9.25 -1.18 5.90
CA LEU A 39 -8.25 -1.42 6.94
C LEU A 39 -7.85 -2.90 7.08
N VAL A 40 -8.81 -3.81 6.90
CA VAL A 40 -8.50 -5.25 6.82
C VAL A 40 -7.59 -5.52 5.61
N PHE A 41 -7.78 -4.74 4.54
CA PHE A 41 -7.01 -4.82 3.32
C PHE A 41 -5.52 -4.53 3.56
N ALA A 42 -5.17 -3.52 4.36
CA ALA A 42 -3.76 -3.18 4.63
C ALA A 42 -2.99 -4.32 5.31
N ALA A 43 -3.59 -4.99 6.30
CA ALA A 43 -2.96 -6.14 6.98
C ALA A 43 -2.78 -7.35 6.04
N VAL A 44 -3.77 -7.60 5.18
CA VAL A 44 -3.70 -8.65 4.15
C VAL A 44 -2.63 -8.34 3.10
N LEU A 45 -2.54 -7.08 2.68
CA LEU A 45 -1.53 -6.63 1.73
C LEU A 45 -0.11 -6.77 2.29
N GLN A 46 0.10 -6.41 3.56
CA GLN A 46 1.36 -6.64 4.27
C GLN A 46 1.77 -8.10 4.25
N PHE A 47 0.83 -9.01 4.58
CA PHE A 47 1.07 -10.45 4.55
C PHE A 47 1.51 -10.92 3.15
N PHE A 48 0.84 -10.48 2.09
CA PHE A 48 1.24 -10.86 0.72
C PHE A 48 2.59 -10.29 0.30
N VAL A 49 2.93 -9.07 0.70
CA VAL A 49 4.27 -8.49 0.42
C VAL A 49 5.37 -9.24 1.17
N ASN A 50 5.12 -9.70 2.40
CA ASN A 50 6.10 -10.46 3.17
C ASN A 50 6.29 -11.88 2.64
N HIS A 51 5.20 -12.55 2.27
CA HIS A 51 5.22 -14.00 2.07
C HIS A 51 4.97 -14.46 0.63
N GLY A 52 4.53 -13.57 -0.26
CA GLY A 52 4.11 -13.92 -1.62
C GLY A 52 5.20 -14.62 -2.45
N GLN A 53 6.47 -14.26 -2.25
CA GLN A 53 7.59 -14.88 -2.94
C GLN A 53 7.75 -16.37 -2.61
N HIS A 54 7.45 -16.80 -1.38
CA HIS A 54 7.54 -18.20 -0.96
C HIS A 54 6.58 -19.13 -1.71
N VAL A 55 5.52 -18.57 -2.29
CA VAL A 55 4.47 -19.32 -3.00
C VAL A 55 4.27 -18.83 -4.43
N ILE A 56 5.22 -18.05 -4.98
CA ILE A 56 5.18 -17.48 -6.33
C ILE A 56 3.85 -16.76 -6.58
N PHE A 57 3.42 -15.96 -5.60
CA PHE A 57 2.20 -15.18 -5.69
C PHE A 57 2.47 -13.79 -6.29
N ASP A 58 1.74 -13.46 -7.34
CA ASP A 58 1.72 -12.13 -7.93
C ASP A 58 0.85 -11.18 -7.09
N VAL A 59 1.49 -10.19 -6.46
CA VAL A 59 0.84 -9.20 -5.60
C VAL A 59 0.29 -8.00 -6.38
N ASP A 60 0.69 -7.80 -7.64
CA ASP A 60 0.32 -6.63 -8.44
C ASP A 60 -1.19 -6.45 -8.62
N PRO A 61 -2.00 -7.51 -8.88
CA PRO A 61 -3.45 -7.38 -8.95
C PRO A 61 -4.08 -6.90 -7.63
N VAL A 62 -3.51 -7.31 -6.50
CA VAL A 62 -3.99 -6.91 -5.17
C VAL A 62 -3.62 -5.45 -4.88
N LEU A 63 -2.40 -5.04 -5.23
CA LEU A 63 -1.97 -3.65 -5.16
C LEU A 63 -2.84 -2.75 -6.04
N HIS A 64 -3.10 -3.16 -7.28
CA HIS A 64 -3.98 -2.42 -8.19
C HIS A 64 -5.37 -2.23 -7.58
N HIS A 65 -5.95 -3.30 -7.06
CA HIS A 65 -7.25 -3.21 -6.41
C HIS A 65 -7.23 -2.26 -5.20
N PHE A 66 -6.17 -2.28 -4.39
CA PHE A 66 -6.04 -1.36 -3.26
C PHE A 66 -5.95 0.10 -3.70
N PHE A 67 -4.98 0.42 -4.55
CA PHE A 67 -4.70 1.81 -4.91
C PHE A 67 -5.81 2.42 -5.75
N VAL A 68 -6.35 1.66 -6.71
CA VAL A 68 -7.43 2.15 -7.58
C VAL A 68 -8.78 2.06 -6.87
N GLY A 69 -9.12 0.93 -6.26
CA GLY A 69 -10.44 0.71 -5.66
C GLY A 69 -10.65 1.39 -4.30
N TYR A 70 -9.59 1.61 -3.52
CA TYR A 70 -9.69 2.19 -2.18
C TYR A 70 -9.00 3.53 -2.07
N VAL A 71 -7.67 3.60 -2.29
CA VAL A 71 -6.90 4.83 -2.05
C VAL A 71 -7.41 5.97 -2.92
N SER A 72 -7.58 5.72 -4.22
CA SER A 72 -8.00 6.78 -5.17
C SER A 72 -9.44 7.28 -4.97
N VAL A 73 -10.29 6.48 -4.33
CA VAL A 73 -11.73 6.76 -4.12
C VAL A 73 -12.00 7.28 -2.71
N ARG A 74 -11.26 6.81 -1.71
CA ARG A 74 -11.50 7.06 -0.28
C ARG A 74 -10.34 7.79 0.40
N TYR A 75 -9.52 8.50 -0.36
CA TYR A 75 -8.36 9.27 0.13
C TYR A 75 -8.67 10.23 1.29
N ARG A 76 -9.93 10.68 1.45
CA ARG A 76 -10.37 11.55 2.57
C ARG A 76 -10.51 10.84 3.91
N GLN A 77 -10.47 9.50 3.93
CA GLN A 77 -10.53 8.72 5.16
C GLN A 77 -9.15 8.71 5.82
N GLN A 78 -8.98 9.54 6.86
CA GLN A 78 -7.69 9.71 7.54
C GLN A 78 -7.04 8.38 7.95
N LEU A 79 -7.82 7.44 8.49
CA LEU A 79 -7.28 6.15 8.93
C LEU A 79 -6.77 5.29 7.76
N LEU A 80 -7.42 5.36 6.59
CA LEU A 80 -6.94 4.70 5.36
C LEU A 80 -5.65 5.37 4.87
N ALA A 81 -5.60 6.70 4.87
CA ALA A 81 -4.42 7.46 4.46
C ALA A 81 -3.20 7.09 5.31
N MET A 82 -3.33 7.16 6.63
CA MET A 82 -2.26 6.79 7.56
C MET A 82 -1.82 5.33 7.39
N SER A 83 -2.77 4.40 7.30
CA SER A 83 -2.46 2.98 7.14
C SER A 83 -1.74 2.70 5.82
N THR A 84 -2.14 3.39 4.74
CA THR A 84 -1.51 3.26 3.41
C THR A 84 -0.08 3.77 3.44
N LEU A 85 0.16 4.91 4.07
CA LEU A 85 1.49 5.51 4.13
C LEU A 85 2.43 4.73 5.03
N LEU A 86 1.97 4.29 6.19
CA LEU A 86 2.74 3.40 7.05
C LEU A 86 3.14 2.12 6.31
N PHE A 87 2.22 1.53 5.55
CA PHE A 87 2.52 0.37 4.71
C PHE A 87 3.59 0.70 3.65
N LEU A 88 3.45 1.81 2.93
CA LEU A 88 4.40 2.22 1.90
C LEU A 88 5.80 2.52 2.48
N THR A 89 5.89 3.28 3.57
CA THR A 89 7.17 3.63 4.21
C THR A 89 7.86 2.40 4.78
N THR A 90 7.11 1.51 5.43
CA THR A 90 7.66 0.27 6.01
C THR A 90 8.17 -0.70 4.94
N ASN A 91 7.59 -0.68 3.74
CA ASN A 91 7.92 -1.63 2.67
C ASN A 91 8.64 -0.99 1.47
N THR A 92 9.09 0.26 1.57
CA THR A 92 9.58 1.03 0.40
C THR A 92 10.63 0.28 -0.41
N SER A 93 11.66 -0.28 0.24
CA SER A 93 12.73 -1.02 -0.43
C SER A 93 12.22 -2.29 -1.13
N LYS A 94 11.35 -3.07 -0.49
CA LYS A 94 10.76 -4.29 -1.09
C LYS A 94 9.88 -3.92 -2.29
N MET A 95 9.09 -2.87 -2.16
CA MET A 95 8.16 -2.45 -3.21
C MET A 95 8.90 -1.90 -4.43
N LEU A 96 9.96 -1.10 -4.24
CA LEU A 96 10.80 -0.61 -5.33
C LEU A 96 11.47 -1.74 -6.12
N LEU A 97 11.87 -2.81 -5.43
CA LEU A 97 12.56 -3.94 -6.07
C LEU A 97 11.60 -4.85 -6.85
N HIS A 98 10.37 -5.02 -6.36
CA HIS A 98 9.48 -6.07 -6.86
C HIS A 98 8.20 -5.58 -7.54
N THR A 99 7.89 -4.28 -7.48
CA THR A 99 6.60 -3.75 -7.96
C THR A 99 6.76 -2.36 -8.58
N PRO A 100 5.93 -1.97 -9.55
CA PRO A 100 5.91 -0.61 -10.07
C PRO A 100 5.06 0.34 -9.21
N VAL A 101 4.85 0.07 -7.91
CA VAL A 101 3.80 0.73 -7.11
C VAL A 101 3.92 2.24 -7.09
N PHE A 102 5.13 2.77 -6.92
CA PHE A 102 5.36 4.20 -6.76
C PHE A 102 5.14 4.97 -8.07
N PRO A 103 5.84 4.65 -9.18
CA PRO A 103 5.59 5.35 -10.44
C PRO A 103 4.18 5.11 -10.99
N LYS A 104 3.54 3.97 -10.69
CA LYS A 104 2.20 3.67 -11.19
C LYS A 104 1.06 4.33 -10.41
N TYR A 105 1.21 4.46 -9.09
CA TYR A 105 0.13 4.94 -8.21
C TYR A 105 0.45 6.26 -7.50
N TYR A 106 1.53 6.98 -7.89
CA TYR A 106 1.85 8.30 -7.32
C TYR A 106 0.65 9.26 -7.28
N PRO A 107 -0.26 9.35 -8.28
CA PRO A 107 -1.37 10.31 -8.18
C PRO A 107 -2.32 9.99 -7.03
N ALA A 108 -2.53 8.69 -6.75
CA ALA A 108 -3.34 8.26 -5.61
C ALA A 108 -2.64 8.53 -4.28
N ILE A 109 -1.32 8.39 -4.22
CA ILE A 109 -0.54 8.65 -3.01
C ILE A 109 -0.48 10.15 -2.72
N ILE A 110 -0.26 11.00 -3.74
CA ILE A 110 -0.24 12.46 -3.60
C ILE A 110 -1.63 13.01 -3.20
N LYS A 111 -2.74 12.38 -3.61
CA LYS A 111 -4.08 12.72 -3.09
C LYS A 111 -4.17 12.59 -1.56
N LEU A 112 -3.44 11.66 -0.95
CA LEU A 112 -3.40 11.55 0.52
C LEU A 112 -2.75 12.78 1.15
N LEU A 113 -1.66 13.30 0.55
CA LEU A 113 -1.01 14.55 0.98
C LEU A 113 -1.97 15.74 0.87
N ALA A 114 -2.63 15.87 -0.27
CA ALA A 114 -3.52 16.99 -0.56
C ALA A 114 -4.67 17.12 0.45
N TRP A 115 -5.14 16.00 1.00
CA TRP A 115 -6.31 15.97 1.90
C TRP A 115 -5.97 15.83 3.39
N HIS A 116 -4.76 15.41 3.72
CA HIS A 116 -4.31 15.25 5.10
C HIS A 116 -2.92 15.88 5.38
N PRO A 117 -2.61 17.08 4.87
CA PRO A 117 -1.23 17.59 4.80
C PRO A 117 -0.54 17.61 6.16
N ARG A 118 -1.25 18.03 7.22
CA ARG A 118 -0.71 18.09 8.59
C ARG A 118 -0.44 16.72 9.22
N THR A 119 -1.16 15.69 8.79
CA THR A 119 -1.05 14.35 9.38
C THR A 119 -0.07 13.46 8.64
N VAL A 120 0.19 13.73 7.35
CA VAL A 120 0.92 12.80 6.47
C VAL A 120 2.15 13.36 5.77
N ALA A 121 2.43 14.66 5.90
CA ALA A 121 3.52 15.29 5.17
C ALA A 121 4.88 14.66 5.49
N SER A 122 5.17 14.40 6.77
CA SER A 122 6.42 13.77 7.22
C SER A 122 6.63 12.38 6.63
N GLU A 123 5.56 11.64 6.38
CA GLU A 123 5.56 10.27 5.90
C GLU A 123 5.65 10.20 4.37
N ILE A 124 5.13 11.20 3.67
CA ILE A 124 5.16 11.25 2.19
C ILE A 124 6.48 11.78 1.65
N LEU A 125 7.11 12.76 2.31
CA LEU A 125 8.36 13.36 1.83
C LEU A 125 9.45 12.31 1.51
N PRO A 126 9.70 11.29 2.37
CA PRO A 126 10.66 10.22 2.06
C PRO A 126 10.27 9.33 0.87
N LEU A 127 8.98 9.29 0.50
CA LEU A 127 8.48 8.47 -0.60
C LEU A 127 8.53 9.19 -1.95
N VAL A 128 8.64 10.52 -1.98
CA VAL A 128 8.67 11.29 -3.23
C VAL A 128 9.78 10.81 -4.18
N PRO A 129 11.03 10.59 -3.74
CA PRO A 129 12.09 10.07 -4.62
C PRO A 129 11.74 8.71 -5.24
N ALA A 130 10.98 7.86 -4.53
CA ALA A 130 10.54 6.56 -5.04
C ALA A 130 9.49 6.69 -6.17
N MET A 131 8.75 7.80 -6.22
CA MET A 131 7.74 8.07 -7.26
C MET A 131 8.34 8.70 -8.53
N VAL A 132 9.54 9.26 -8.42
CA VAL A 132 10.24 9.89 -9.55
C VAL A 132 10.77 8.79 -10.47
N GLY A 133 10.28 8.78 -11.70
CA GLY A 133 10.81 7.96 -12.80
C GLY A 133 11.08 8.81 -14.04
N PRO A 134 11.84 8.30 -15.02
CA PRO A 134 12.17 9.03 -16.25
C PRO A 134 10.94 9.54 -17.01
N THR A 135 9.82 8.82 -16.89
CA THR A 135 8.54 9.15 -17.55
C THR A 135 7.55 9.86 -16.64
N THR A 136 7.73 9.83 -15.32
CA THR A 136 6.75 10.36 -14.35
C THR A 136 7.20 11.66 -13.68
N PHE A 137 8.49 12.04 -13.78
CA PHE A 137 9.02 13.18 -13.04
C PHE A 137 8.25 14.48 -13.33
N ALA A 138 8.02 14.82 -14.61
CA ALA A 138 7.37 16.07 -14.98
C ALA A 138 5.95 16.14 -14.42
N GLU A 139 5.15 15.10 -14.66
CA GLU A 139 3.77 15.02 -14.17
C GLU A 139 3.70 15.02 -12.63
N LEU A 140 4.62 14.34 -11.96
CA LEU A 140 4.71 14.33 -10.50
C LEU A 140 4.98 15.74 -9.95
N PHE A 141 5.96 16.45 -10.50
CA PHE A 141 6.27 17.82 -10.06
C PHE A 141 5.13 18.79 -10.38
N HIS A 142 4.47 18.65 -11.54
CA HIS A 142 3.25 19.41 -11.83
C HIS A 142 2.15 19.13 -10.79
N THR A 143 1.91 17.86 -10.47
CA THR A 143 0.92 17.47 -9.45
C THR A 143 1.25 18.07 -8.07
N LEU A 144 2.54 18.10 -7.69
CA LEU A 144 2.99 18.70 -6.44
C LEU A 144 2.82 20.23 -6.41
N LEU A 145 3.10 20.91 -7.54
CA LEU A 145 2.93 22.36 -7.67
C LEU A 145 1.46 22.77 -7.67
N ASP A 146 0.58 21.92 -8.21
CA ASP A 146 -0.87 22.11 -8.23
C ASP A 146 -1.55 21.79 -6.89
N LEU A 147 -0.81 21.29 -5.89
CA LEU A 147 -1.37 21.04 -4.57
C LEU A 147 -1.87 22.37 -3.96
N PRO A 148 -3.07 22.38 -3.37
CA PRO A 148 -3.57 23.57 -2.71
C PRO A 148 -2.60 23.96 -1.59
N LEU A 149 -2.10 25.20 -1.62
CA LEU A 149 -1.22 25.79 -0.60
C LEU A 149 -1.87 25.93 0.79
N THR A 150 -3.09 25.42 0.95
CA THR A 150 -3.86 25.47 2.19
C THR A 150 -3.46 24.31 3.10
N ALA A 151 -2.24 24.36 3.64
CA ALA A 151 -1.83 23.60 4.81
C ALA A 151 -2.15 24.37 6.09
#